data_AF-A0A174G933-F1
#
_entry.id   AF-A0A174G933-F1
#
_cell.length_a   1.000
_cell.length_b   1.000
_cell.length_c   1.000
_cell.angle_alpha   90.00
_cell.angle_beta   90.00
_cell.angle_gamma   90.00
#
_symmetry.space_group_name_H-M   'P 1'
#
loop_
_entity.id
_entity.type
_entity.pdbx_description
1 polymer ?
#
loop_
_entity_poly.entity_id
_entity_poly.type
_entity_poly.pdbx_seq_one_letter_code
_entity_poly.pdbx_strand_id
1 'polypeptide(L)' 'MKGFNTGDGYMGLVDGKYILFASESDYYEYMND' A
#
# COMPACT_ATOMS: atom_id res chain seq x y z
N MET A 1 5.46 -2.72 10.09
CA MET A 1 5.50 -2.35 8.67
C MET A 1 4.15 -2.73 8.07
N LYS A 2 3.43 -1.77 7.48
CA LYS A 2 2.11 -2.01 6.87
C LYS A 2 2.18 -2.20 5.34
N GLY A 3 3.37 -2.23 4.77
CA GLY A 3 3.62 -2.48 3.35
C GLY A 3 5.11 -2.46 3.01
N PHE A 4 5.43 -2.60 1.72
CA PHE A 4 6.79 -2.56 1.18
C PHE A 4 6.82 -2.12 -0.29
N ASN A 5 7.92 -1.50 -0.71
CA ASN A 5 8.14 -1.11 -2.11
C ASN A 5 8.49 -2.33 -2.99
N THR A 6 8.02 -2.31 -4.22
CA THR A 6 8.34 -3.23 -5.31
C THR A 6 8.79 -2.44 -6.54
N GLY A 7 9.19 -3.11 -7.61
CA GLY A 7 9.49 -2.44 -8.88
C GLY A 7 8.27 -1.76 -9.51
N ASP A 8 7.07 -2.19 -9.14
CA ASP A 8 5.80 -1.76 -9.74
C ASP A 8 5.01 -0.78 -8.85
N GLY A 9 5.48 -0.48 -7.63
CA GLY A 9 4.80 0.43 -6.70
C GLY A 9 4.98 0.04 -5.23
N TYR A 10 3.94 0.25 -4.41
CA TYR A 10 3.92 -0.09 -2.99
C TYR A 10 2.86 -1.14 -2.68
N MET A 11 3.28 -2.29 -2.12
CA MET A 11 2.35 -3.31 -1.64
C MET A 11 1.88 -2.97 -0.22
N GLY A 12 0.67 -2.43 -0.09
CA GLY A 12 0.05 -2.08 1.19
C GLY A 12 -0.85 -3.20 1.73
N LEU A 13 -0.87 -3.40 3.05
CA LEU A 13 -1.71 -4.37 3.73
C LEU A 13 -3.09 -3.76 4.06
N VAL A 14 -4.14 -4.31 3.45
CA VAL A 14 -5.56 -3.93 3.62
C VAL A 14 -6.35 -5.20 3.93
N ASP A 15 -7.07 -5.24 5.05
CA ASP A 15 -7.91 -6.37 5.47
C ASP A 15 -7.22 -7.75 5.38
N GLY A 16 -5.95 -7.80 5.78
CA GLY A 16 -5.15 -9.03 5.79
C GLY A 16 -4.63 -9.48 4.41
N LYS A 17 -4.78 -8.65 3.37
CA LYS A 17 -4.28 -8.90 2.01
C LYS A 17 -3.37 -7.77 1.53
N TYR A 18 -2.37 -8.12 0.73
CA TYR A 18 -1.53 -7.13 0.09
C TYR A 18 -2.17 -6.65 -1.22
N ILE A 19 -2.30 -5.33 -1.36
CA ILE A 19 -2.84 -4.63 -2.54
C ILE A 19 -1.74 -3.73 -3.10
N LEU A 20 -1.60 -3.65 -4.42
CA LEU A 20 -0.62 -2.79 -5.09
C LEU A 20 -1.18 -1.37 -5.21
N PHE A 21 -0.42 -0.40 -4.72
CA PHE A 21 -0.62 1.04 -4.86
C PHE A 21 0.48 1.63 -5.72
N ALA A 22 0.23 2.78 -6.37
CA ALA A 22 1.26 3.45 -7.18
C ALA A 22 2.41 3.98 -6.31
N SER A 23 2.14 4.36 -5.07
CA SER A 23 3.12 4.81 -4.09
C SER A 23 2.69 4.51 -2.64
N GLU A 24 3.64 4.66 -1.70
CA GLU A 24 3.34 4.56 -0.27
C GLU A 24 2.35 5.65 0.19
N SER A 25 2.38 6.85 -0.40
CA SER A 25 1.43 7.92 -0.08
C SER A 25 0.00 7.55 -0.49
N ASP A 26 -0.19 6.95 -1.67
CA ASP A 26 -1.53 6.52 -2.11
C ASP A 26 -2.12 5.46 -1.17
N TYR A 27 -1.27 4.56 -0.63
CA TYR A 27 -1.69 3.61 0.40
C TYR A 27 -2.15 4.31 1.69
N TYR A 28 -1.41 5.31 2.16
CA TYR A 28 -1.80 6.03 3.37
C TYR A 28 -3.04 6.90 3.15
N GLU A 29 -3.22 7.51 1.99
CA GLU A 29 -4.46 8.21 1.64
C GLU A 29 -5.64 7.23 1.68
N TYR A 30 -5.54 6.08 1.03
CA TYR A 30 -6.56 5.03 1.04
C TYR A 30 -6.93 4.54 2.45
N MET A 31 -5.96 4.44 3.38
CA MET A 31 -6.20 3.95 4.75
C MET A 31 -6.74 5.01 5.72
N ASN A 32 -6.67 6.29 5.35
CA ASN A 32 -7.13 7.41 6.17
C ASN A 32 -8.51 7.94 5.74
N ASP A 33 -9.05 7.46 4.62
CA ASP A 33 -10.46 7.60 4.22
C ASP A 33 -11.34 6.52 4.87
#